data_AF-A0A8T4Q590-F1
#
_entry.id   AF-A0A8T4Q590-F1
#
_cell.length_a   1.000
_cell.length_b   1.000
_cell.length_c   1.000
_cell.angle_alpha   90.00
_cell.angle_beta   90.00
_cell.angle_gamma   90.00
#
_symmetry.space_group_name_H-M   'P 1'
#
loop_
_entity.id
_entity.type
_entity.pdbx_description
1 polymer ?
#
loop_
_entity_poly.entity_id
_entity_poly.type
_entity_poly.pdbx_seq_one_letter_code
_entity_poly.pdbx_strand_id
1 'polypeptide(L)'
;MESPVEQHWGKLSSSYNDRMNVYCQKRFIALIKKHAKGKILDVGCGTGYVQDNLGKKSVGMDITFGLLRENRNDVVCADAGHLPFRSNMFDTVYSINLLEHVPDPVQVVEECRRV
;
A
#
# COMPACT_ATOMS: atom_id res chain seq x y z
N MET A 1 -9.24 -15.27 -11.35
CA MET A 1 -8.19 -15.06 -12.37
C MET A 1 -7.44 -13.82 -11.95
N GLU A 2 -6.12 -13.87 -11.84
CA GLU A 2 -5.30 -12.72 -11.37
C GLU A 2 -5.50 -11.50 -12.27
N SER A 3 -5.54 -10.30 -11.69
CA SER A 3 -5.72 -9.07 -12.46
C SER A 3 -4.49 -8.77 -13.33
N PRO A 4 -4.61 -8.02 -14.44
CA PRO A 4 -3.44 -7.60 -15.23
C PRO A 4 -2.38 -6.86 -14.41
N VAL A 5 -2.82 -6.12 -13.40
CA VAL A 5 -1.96 -5.36 -12.46
C VAL A 5 -1.16 -6.31 -11.58
N GLU A 6 -1.84 -7.28 -10.97
CA GLU A 6 -1.23 -8.33 -10.14
C GLU A 6 -0.18 -9.10 -10.92
N GLN A 7 -0.48 -9.48 -12.17
CA GLN A 7 0.47 -10.18 -13.04
C GLN A 7 1.67 -9.29 -13.43
N HIS A 8 1.47 -8.01 -13.67
CA HIS A 8 2.54 -7.07 -14.02
C HIS A 8 3.53 -6.91 -12.87
N TRP A 9 3.02 -6.60 -11.68
CA TRP A 9 3.84 -6.39 -10.49
C TRP A 9 4.42 -7.69 -9.93
N GLY A 10 3.72 -8.80 -10.09
CA GLY A 10 4.23 -10.13 -9.73
C GLY A 10 5.51 -10.50 -10.48
N LYS A 11 5.63 -10.11 -11.76
CA LYS A 11 6.87 -10.32 -12.55
C LYS A 11 8.04 -9.44 -12.13
N LEU A 12 7.74 -8.28 -11.53
CA LEU A 12 8.74 -7.28 -11.16
C LEU A 12 9.18 -7.38 -9.71
N SER A 13 8.54 -8.22 -8.89
CA SER A 13 8.73 -8.26 -7.44
C SER A 13 10.20 -8.34 -7.00
N SER A 14 10.99 -9.19 -7.66
CA SER A 14 12.42 -9.38 -7.34
C SER A 14 13.32 -8.18 -7.64
N SER A 15 12.87 -7.24 -8.48
CA SER A 15 13.63 -6.02 -8.85
C SER A 15 12.86 -4.73 -8.54
N TYR A 16 11.73 -4.83 -7.83
CA TYR A 16 10.81 -3.71 -7.63
C TYR A 16 11.51 -2.55 -6.91
N ASN A 17 12.24 -2.86 -5.85
CA ASN A 17 12.97 -1.87 -5.07
C ASN A 17 14.12 -1.20 -5.87
N ASP A 18 14.75 -1.92 -6.80
CA ASP A 18 15.85 -1.37 -7.63
C ASP A 18 15.37 -0.30 -8.62
N ARG A 19 14.07 -0.36 -8.97
CA ARG A 19 13.44 0.56 -9.93
C ARG A 19 12.79 1.76 -9.26
N MET A 20 12.76 1.78 -7.93
CA MET A 20 12.04 2.78 -7.16
C MET A 20 12.80 4.10 -7.09
N ASN A 21 12.08 5.22 -7.28
CA ASN A 21 12.65 6.55 -7.11
C ASN A 21 12.80 6.90 -5.62
N VAL A 22 13.97 6.61 -5.05
CA VAL A 22 14.28 6.83 -3.62
C VAL A 22 14.07 8.28 -3.19
N TYR A 23 14.27 9.25 -4.08
CA TYR A 23 14.09 10.67 -3.75
C TYR A 23 12.61 11.03 -3.52
N CYS A 24 11.72 10.58 -4.40
CA CYS A 24 10.27 10.74 -4.20
C CYS A 24 9.81 10.01 -2.93
N GLN A 25 10.29 8.79 -2.71
CA GLN A 25 9.91 8.00 -1.54
C GLN A 25 10.27 8.68 -0.21
N LYS A 26 11.48 9.26 -0.11
CA LYS A 26 11.87 10.03 1.09
C LYS A 26 10.92 11.18 1.39
N ARG A 27 10.37 11.84 0.35
CA ARG A 27 9.38 12.91 0.53
C ARG A 27 8.03 12.38 0.99
N PHE A 28 7.55 11.28 0.43
CA PHE A 28 6.32 10.64 0.88
C PHE A 28 6.43 10.21 2.34
N ILE A 29 7.52 9.52 2.70
CA ILE A 29 7.80 9.11 4.09
C ILE A 29 7.82 10.32 5.03
N ALA A 30 8.45 11.43 4.64
CA ALA A 30 8.47 12.64 5.45
C ALA A 30 7.06 13.23 5.69
N LEU A 31 6.21 13.25 4.67
CA LEU A 31 4.82 13.71 4.78
C LEU A 31 4.00 12.78 5.69
N ILE A 32 4.10 11.47 5.50
CA ILE A 32 3.37 10.49 6.31
C ILE A 32 3.85 10.54 7.77
N LYS A 33 5.16 10.64 8.02
CA LYS A 33 5.72 10.83 9.38
C LYS A 33 5.13 12.06 10.06
N LYS A 34 5.00 13.17 9.33
CA LYS A 34 4.47 14.43 9.86
C LYS A 34 2.98 14.37 10.16
N HIS A 35 2.19 13.70 9.31
CA HIS A 35 0.73 13.80 9.36
C HIS A 35 0.01 12.58 9.92
N ALA A 36 0.54 11.37 9.74
CA ALA A 36 -0.12 10.15 10.17
C ALA A 36 -0.15 10.01 11.70
N LYS A 37 -1.28 9.56 12.23
CA LYS A 37 -1.51 9.36 13.66
C LYS A 37 -2.29 8.07 13.87
N GLY A 38 -2.25 7.55 15.10
CA GLY A 38 -3.05 6.39 15.50
C GLY A 38 -2.73 5.13 14.69
N LYS A 39 -3.75 4.34 14.36
CA LYS A 39 -3.67 3.14 13.52
C LYS A 39 -3.56 3.53 12.05
N ILE A 40 -2.54 2.99 11.38
CA ILE A 40 -2.17 3.40 10.02
C ILE A 40 -2.37 2.23 9.04
N LEU A 41 -2.98 2.51 7.89
CA LEU A 41 -3.08 1.61 6.74
C LEU A 41 -2.32 2.17 5.52
N ASP A 42 -1.48 1.33 4.92
CA ASP A 42 -0.82 1.56 3.63
C ASP A 42 -1.54 0.77 2.53
N VAL A 43 -2.15 1.47 1.58
CA VAL A 43 -2.95 0.90 0.48
C VAL A 43 -2.10 0.84 -0.79
N GLY A 44 -1.73 -0.38 -1.21
CA GLY A 44 -0.74 -0.62 -2.26
C GLY A 44 0.70 -0.65 -1.69
N CYS A 45 0.91 -1.36 -0.58
CA CYS A 45 2.16 -1.29 0.17
C CYS A 45 3.35 -1.98 -0.51
N GLY A 46 3.09 -2.80 -1.53
CA GLY A 46 4.09 -3.57 -2.25
C GLY A 46 5.06 -4.33 -1.33
N THR A 47 6.36 -4.10 -1.53
CA THR A 47 7.45 -4.73 -0.76
C THR A 47 7.61 -4.18 0.66
N GLY A 48 6.88 -3.14 1.04
CA GLY A 48 6.92 -2.57 2.40
C GLY A 48 7.95 -1.47 2.63
N TYR A 49 8.61 -0.95 1.58
CA TYR A 49 9.68 0.05 1.73
C TYR A 49 9.27 1.27 2.57
N VAL A 50 8.06 1.79 2.37
CA VAL A 50 7.56 2.95 3.12
C VAL A 50 7.31 2.57 4.57
N GLN A 51 6.68 1.41 4.82
CA GLN A 51 6.43 0.87 6.16
C GLN A 51 7.73 0.74 6.97
N ASP A 52 8.77 0.13 6.37
CA ASP A 52 10.08 -0.09 7.00
C ASP A 52 10.74 1.22 7.44
N ASN A 53 10.52 2.29 6.67
CA ASN A 53 11.15 3.58 6.89
C ASN A 53 10.25 4.58 7.64
N LEU A 54 8.99 4.23 7.93
CA LEU A 54 8.03 5.12 8.56
C LEU A 54 8.33 5.37 10.04
N GLY A 55 9.00 4.44 10.72
CA GLY A 55 9.25 4.51 12.16
C GLY A 55 7.97 4.50 13.01
N LYS A 56 6.84 4.11 12.42
CA LYS A 56 5.54 3.91 13.06
C LYS A 56 4.99 2.57 12.61
N LYS A 57 4.32 1.85 13.51
CA LYS A 57 3.63 0.61 13.15
C LYS A 57 2.47 0.91 12.18
N SER A 58 2.37 0.14 11.12
CA SER A 58 1.31 0.24 10.11
C SER A 58 0.94 -1.15 9.61
N VAL A 59 -0.30 -1.29 9.15
CA VAL A 59 -0.76 -2.45 8.37
C VAL A 59 -0.62 -2.08 6.90
N GLY A 60 -0.14 -2.99 6.06
CA GLY A 60 -0.13 -2.82 4.61
C GLY A 60 -1.13 -3.71 3.90
N MET A 61 -1.61 -3.31 2.73
CA MET A 61 -2.26 -4.22 1.80
C MET A 61 -1.79 -4.01 0.37
N ASP A 62 -1.75 -5.10 -0.38
CA ASP A 62 -1.51 -5.11 -1.81
C ASP A 62 -2.28 -6.29 -2.43
N ILE A 63 -2.68 -6.17 -3.70
CA ILE A 63 -3.28 -7.30 -4.43
C ILE A 63 -2.20 -8.31 -4.85
N THR A 64 -0.95 -7.87 -4.93
CA THR A 64 0.16 -8.62 -5.50
C THR A 64 0.85 -9.48 -4.45
N PHE A 65 0.43 -10.73 -4.32
CA PHE A 65 1.02 -11.67 -3.37
C PHE A 65 2.56 -11.76 -3.45
N GLY A 66 3.12 -11.72 -4.67
CA GLY A 66 4.57 -11.76 -4.88
C GLY A 66 5.33 -10.60 -4.24
N LEU A 67 4.75 -9.39 -4.19
CA LEU A 67 5.35 -8.25 -3.50
C LEU A 67 5.23 -8.41 -1.98
N LEU A 68 4.07 -8.86 -1.50
CA LEU A 68 3.82 -9.07 -0.08
C LEU A 68 4.73 -10.15 0.53
N ARG A 69 5.18 -11.13 -0.25
CA ARG A 69 6.15 -12.13 0.22
C ARG A 69 7.51 -11.53 0.61
N GLU A 70 7.88 -10.39 0.02
CA GLU A 70 9.10 -9.67 0.35
C GLU A 70 8.89 -8.70 1.53
N ASN A 71 7.65 -8.30 1.79
CA ASN A 71 7.29 -7.45 2.92
C ASN A 71 7.28 -8.25 4.24
N ARG A 72 8.02 -7.75 5.24
CA ARG A 72 8.16 -8.41 6.56
C ARG A 72 7.28 -7.79 7.66
N ASN A 73 6.42 -6.84 7.29
CA ASN A 73 5.51 -6.15 8.21
C ASN A 73 4.16 -6.86 8.34
N ASP A 74 3.25 -6.29 9.14
CA ASP A 74 1.85 -6.70 9.18
C ASP A 74 1.18 -6.36 7.84
N VAL A 75 0.81 -7.38 7.06
CA VAL A 75 0.23 -7.22 5.72
C VAL A 75 -0.97 -8.11 5.46
N VAL A 76 -1.85 -7.68 4.55
CA VAL A 76 -2.95 -8.49 4.02
C VAL A 76 -2.97 -8.45 2.49
N CYS A 77 -3.19 -9.60 1.85
CA CYS A 77 -3.41 -9.69 0.41
C CYS A 77 -4.88 -9.41 0.12
N ALA A 78 -5.19 -8.28 -0.53
CA ALA A 78 -6.56 -7.86 -0.78
C ALA A 78 -6.67 -6.89 -1.97
N ASP A 79 -7.87 -6.80 -2.53
CA ASP A 79 -8.24 -5.78 -3.51
C ASP A 79 -8.53 -4.45 -2.77
N ALA A 80 -7.89 -3.36 -3.22
CA ALA A 80 -8.08 -2.03 -2.66
C ALA A 80 -9.52 -1.50 -2.85
N GLY A 81 -10.26 -2.01 -3.85
CA GLY A 81 -11.68 -1.70 -4.04
C GLY A 81 -12.62 -2.43 -3.06
N HIS A 82 -12.10 -3.35 -2.25
CA HIS A 82 -12.86 -4.17 -1.31
C HIS A 82 -12.02 -4.51 -0.05
N LEU A 83 -11.79 -3.50 0.78
CA LEU A 83 -10.88 -3.61 1.92
C LEU A 83 -11.44 -4.51 3.03
N PRO A 84 -10.72 -5.55 3.48
CA PRO A 84 -11.21 -6.55 4.45
C PRO A 84 -11.11 -6.04 5.90
N PHE A 85 -11.37 -4.76 6.12
CA PHE A 85 -11.32 -4.10 7.42
C PHE A 85 -12.68 -3.55 7.80
N ARG A 86 -12.93 -3.44 9.12
CA ARG A 86 -14.14 -2.81 9.65
C ARG A 86 -14.09 -1.31 9.36
N SER A 87 -15.26 -0.68 9.26
CA SER A 87 -15.33 0.76 9.10
C SER A 87 -14.73 1.51 10.30
N ASN A 88 -14.03 2.63 10.05
CA ASN A 88 -13.34 3.45 11.06
C ASN A 88 -12.34 2.67 11.95
N MET A 89 -11.69 1.65 11.39
CA MET A 89 -10.66 0.86 12.04
C MET A 89 -9.30 1.60 12.08
N PHE A 90 -9.02 2.46 11.10
CA PHE A 90 -7.78 3.21 10.96
C PHE A 90 -7.97 4.71 11.19
N ASP A 91 -7.00 5.33 11.87
CA ASP A 91 -6.96 6.78 12.10
C ASP A 91 -6.24 7.50 10.95
N THR A 92 -5.45 6.77 10.15
CA THR A 92 -4.80 7.30 8.94
C THR A 92 -4.72 6.23 7.87
N VAL A 93 -5.19 6.55 6.67
CA VAL A 93 -5.02 5.74 5.47
C VAL A 93 -4.18 6.55 4.48
N TYR A 94 -3.19 5.92 3.86
CA TYR A 94 -2.42 6.52 2.78
C TYR A 94 -2.23 5.54 1.64
N SER A 95 -2.00 6.07 0.44
CA SER A 95 -1.71 5.30 -0.76
C SER A 95 -0.71 6.08 -1.61
N ILE A 96 0.29 5.39 -2.17
CA ILE A 96 1.32 5.99 -3.01
C ILE A 96 1.31 5.26 -4.35
N ASN A 97 1.07 6.00 -5.43
CA ASN A 97 1.12 5.51 -6.81
C ASN A 97 0.28 4.24 -7.10
N LEU A 98 -0.87 4.09 -6.43
CA LEU A 98 -1.81 2.98 -6.68
C LEU A 98 -2.95 3.39 -7.62
N LEU A 99 -3.48 4.60 -7.47
CA LEU A 99 -4.77 4.99 -8.08
C LEU A 99 -4.73 5.03 -9.61
N GLU A 100 -3.55 5.21 -10.21
CA GLU A 100 -3.32 5.13 -11.65
C GLU A 100 -3.35 3.69 -12.21
N HIS A 101 -3.36 2.68 -11.35
CA HIS A 101 -3.31 1.27 -11.72
C HIS A 101 -4.61 0.52 -11.46
N VAL A 102 -5.54 1.08 -10.71
CA VAL A 102 -6.81 0.42 -10.37
C VAL A 102 -7.90 0.70 -11.41
N PRO A 103 -8.85 -0.21 -11.62
CA PRO A 103 -9.94 -0.01 -12.59
C PRO A 103 -10.92 1.08 -12.16
N ASP A 104 -11.16 1.22 -10.85
CA ASP A 104 -12.05 2.23 -10.28
C ASP A 104 -11.36 2.95 -9.10
N PRO A 105 -10.66 4.08 -9.34
CA PRO A 105 -10.00 4.83 -8.28
C PRO A 105 -10.99 5.49 -7.31
N VAL A 106 -12.23 5.77 -7.74
CA VAL A 106 -13.25 6.37 -6.88
C VAL A 106 -13.69 5.34 -5.84
N GLN A 107 -13.92 4.09 -6.25
CA GLN A 107 -14.22 2.99 -5.34
C GLN A 107 -13.11 2.81 -4.29
N VAL A 108 -11.84 2.83 -4.70
CA VAL A 108 -10.70 2.71 -3.77
C VAL A 108 -10.70 3.85 -2.75
N VAL A 109 -10.95 5.09 -3.17
CA VAL A 109 -11.02 6.24 -2.25
C VAL A 109 -12.19 6.13 -1.27
N GLU A 110 -13.36 5.66 -1.72
CA GLU A 110 -14.50 5.42 -0.83
C GLU A 110 -14.22 4.31 0.19
N GLU A 111 -13.56 3.23 -0.20
CA GLU A 111 -13.10 2.19 0.72
C GLU A 111 -12.06 2.72 1.71
N CYS A 112 -11.10 3.52 1.25
CA CYS A 112 -10.13 4.19 2.13
C CYS A 112 -10.82 5.11 3.15
N ARG A 113 -11.89 5.80 2.75
CA ARG A 113 -12.69 6.66 3.64
C ARG A 113 -13.53 5.85 4.63
N ARG A 114 -13.97 4.65 4.23
CA ARG A 114 -14.81 3.79 5.05
C ARG A 114 -14.04 3.20 6.23
N VAL A 115 -12.82 2.70 5.99
CA VAL A 115 -12.00 1.93 6.94
C VAL A 115 -11.28 2.77 7.98
#